data_AF-A0A0U9HMT0-F1
#
_entry.id   AF-A0A0U9HMT0-F1
#
_cell.length_a   1.000
_cell.length_b   1.000
_cell.length_c   1.000
_cell.angle_alpha   90.00
_cell.angle_beta   90.00
_cell.angle_gamma   90.00
#
_symmetry.space_group_name_H-M   'P 1'
#
loop_
_entity.id
_entity.type
_entity.pdbx_description
1 polymer ?
#
loop_
_entity_poly.entity_id
_entity_poly.type
_entity_poly.pdbx_seq_one_letter_code
_entity_poly.pdbx_strand_id
1 'polypeptide(L)'
;MKKIMIFLLILLLFACGGKKQTKQPSTEYLYTTEAFKVVEQIRQAYQNKDNSGIRQYCSESAYREIVASIKPFDRAELEFTPVLVEMENDGYRLYVSWNGKWSYIGNETEERGLAIFLMKGNPPRVEKILRGNPFRYPD
;
A
#
# COMPACT_ATOMS: atom_id res chain seq x y z
N MET A 1 -47.59 21.24 -34.05
CA MET A 1 -47.07 21.93 -32.86
C MET A 1 -46.77 21.01 -31.66
N LYS A 2 -47.63 20.04 -31.30
CA LYS A 2 -47.34 19.08 -30.20
C LYS A 2 -46.04 18.27 -30.36
N LYS A 3 -45.68 17.86 -31.58
CA LYS A 3 -44.44 17.09 -31.85
C LYS A 3 -43.15 17.89 -31.61
N ILE A 4 -43.18 19.21 -31.85
CA ILE A 4 -42.04 20.11 -31.61
C ILE A 4 -41.84 20.34 -30.11
N MET A 5 -42.94 20.43 -29.36
CA MET A 5 -42.90 20.61 -27.90
C MET A 5 -42.32 19.39 -27.17
N ILE A 6 -42.64 18.18 -27.64
CA ILE A 6 -42.06 16.94 -27.11
C ILE A 6 -40.55 16.87 -27.40
N PHE A 7 -40.13 17.30 -28.58
CA PHE A 7 -38.71 17.30 -28.96
C PHE A 7 -37.88 18.28 -28.10
N LEU A 8 -38.44 19.46 -27.78
CA LEU A 8 -37.80 20.43 -26.88
C LEU A 8 -37.69 19.91 -25.44
N LEU A 9 -38.69 19.16 -24.97
CA LEU A 9 -38.69 18.59 -23.63
C LEU A 9 -37.61 17.50 -23.46
N ILE A 10 -37.37 16.70 -24.51
CA ILE A 10 -36.32 15.68 -24.53
C ILE A 10 -34.92 16.33 -24.51
N LEU A 11 -34.71 17.43 -25.24
CA LEU A 11 -33.45 18.17 -25.24
C LEU A 11 -33.10 18.79 -23.87
N LEU A 12 -34.11 19.22 -23.10
CA LEU A 12 -33.92 19.75 -21.74
C LEU A 12 -33.53 18.66 -20.73
N LEU A 13 -33.97 17.41 -20.92
CA LEU A 13 -33.58 16.29 -20.04
C LEU A 13 -32.11 15.88 -20.19
N PHE A 14 -31.50 16.10 -21.35
CA PHE A 14 -30.07 15.85 -21.56
C PHE A 14 -29.16 17.05 -21.24
N ALA A 15 -29.73 18.23 -20.94
CA ALA A 15 -28.97 19.43 -20.60
C ALA A 15 -28.45 19.45 -19.15
N CYS A 16 -29.04 18.66 -18.25
CA CYS A 16 -28.58 18.47 -16.86
C CYS A 16 -27.48 17.39 -16.76
N GLY A 17 -26.49 17.43 -17.63
CA GLY A 17 -25.39 16.46 -17.72
C GLY A 17 -24.01 17.08 -17.54
N GLY A 18 -23.91 18.28 -16.97
CA GLY A 18 -22.62 18.90 -16.67
C GLY A 18 -21.82 17.99 -15.73
N LYS A 19 -20.75 17.38 -16.25
CA LYS A 19 -19.80 16.58 -15.46
C LYS A 19 -19.36 17.44 -14.28
N LYS A 20 -19.86 17.10 -13.08
CA LYS A 20 -19.50 17.74 -11.83
C LYS A 20 -17.97 17.69 -11.74
N GLN A 21 -17.29 18.83 -11.87
CA GLN A 21 -15.84 18.89 -11.79
C GLN A 21 -15.45 18.42 -10.38
N THR A 22 -15.02 17.17 -10.26
CA THR A 22 -14.47 16.64 -9.03
C THR A 22 -13.14 17.33 -8.80
N LYS A 23 -12.95 17.88 -7.60
CA LYS A 23 -11.66 18.49 -7.21
C LYS A 23 -10.56 17.47 -7.44
N GLN A 24 -9.47 17.89 -8.10
CA GLN A 24 -8.31 17.03 -8.27
C GLN A 24 -7.78 16.64 -6.88
N PRO A 25 -7.39 15.38 -6.66
CA PRO A 25 -6.79 14.97 -5.41
C PRO A 25 -5.49 15.75 -5.16
N SER A 26 -5.18 16.00 -3.89
CA SER A 26 -3.93 16.66 -3.53
C SER A 26 -2.73 15.76 -3.82
N THR A 27 -1.55 16.36 -3.99
CA THR A 27 -0.30 15.63 -4.20
C THR A 27 0.01 14.69 -3.04
N GLU A 28 -0.30 15.12 -1.82
CA GLU A 28 -0.09 14.35 -0.58
C GLU A 28 -0.99 13.12 -0.54
N TYR A 29 -2.25 13.26 -0.97
CA TYR A 29 -3.18 12.14 -1.07
C TYR A 29 -2.69 11.10 -2.09
N LEU A 30 -2.24 11.56 -3.26
CA LEU A 30 -1.73 10.69 -4.32
C LEU A 30 -0.48 9.94 -3.87
N TYR A 31 0.48 10.65 -3.27
CA TYR A 31 1.70 10.04 -2.75
C TYR A 31 1.40 9.02 -1.66
N THR A 32 0.54 9.37 -0.69
CA THR A 32 0.13 8.50 0.41
C THR A 32 -0.51 7.21 -0.11
N THR A 33 -1.41 7.34 -1.09
CA THR A 33 -2.08 6.19 -1.70
C THR A 33 -1.08 5.25 -2.37
N GLU A 34 -0.14 5.80 -3.14
CA GLU A 34 0.88 4.99 -3.80
C GLU A 34 1.86 4.38 -2.79
N ALA A 35 2.22 5.09 -1.72
CA ALA A 35 3.11 4.59 -0.68
C ALA A 35 2.52 3.37 0.06
N PHE A 36 1.23 3.42 0.43
CA PHE A 36 0.55 2.25 1.01
C PHE A 36 0.48 1.08 0.04
N LYS A 37 0.23 1.36 -1.24
CA LYS A 37 0.23 0.33 -2.28
C LYS A 37 1.60 -0.33 -2.43
N VAL A 38 2.70 0.42 -2.36
CA VAL A 38 4.07 -0.10 -2.39
C VAL A 38 4.31 -1.10 -1.25
N VAL A 39 3.95 -0.73 -0.01
CA VAL A 39 4.11 -1.62 1.14
C VAL A 39 3.20 -2.86 1.05
N GLU A 40 2.00 -2.72 0.50
CA GLU A 40 1.11 -3.84 0.21
C GLU A 40 1.69 -4.78 -0.86
N GLN A 41 2.35 -4.27 -1.88
CA GLN A 41 3.03 -5.10 -2.88
C GLN A 41 4.20 -5.88 -2.27
N ILE A 42 4.97 -5.26 -1.37
CA ILE A 42 6.04 -5.95 -0.62
C ILE A 42 5.44 -7.07 0.24
N ARG A 43 4.32 -6.81 0.93
CA ARG A 43 3.61 -7.82 1.73
C ARG A 43 3.22 -9.03 0.89
N GLN A 44 2.62 -8.80 -0.28
CA GLN A 44 2.22 -9.87 -1.20
C GLN A 44 3.43 -10.64 -1.71
N ALA A 45 4.49 -9.95 -2.11
CA ALA A 45 5.74 -10.56 -2.57
C ALA A 45 6.38 -11.43 -1.47
N TYR A 46 6.40 -10.95 -0.22
CA TYR A 46 6.87 -11.71 0.94
C TYR A 46 6.12 -13.04 1.13
N GLN A 47 4.79 -13.01 1.17
CA GLN A 47 3.99 -14.22 1.32
C GLN A 47 4.21 -15.22 0.17
N ASN A 48 4.45 -14.70 -1.03
CA ASN A 48 4.70 -15.50 -2.23
C ASN A 48 6.17 -15.92 -2.38
N LYS A 49 7.04 -15.58 -1.41
CA LYS A 49 8.49 -15.84 -1.45
C LYS A 49 9.17 -15.22 -2.69
N ASP A 50 8.62 -14.12 -3.21
CA ASP A 50 9.13 -13.40 -4.37
C ASP A 50 10.10 -12.28 -3.97
N ASN A 51 11.37 -12.64 -3.87
CA ASN A 51 12.43 -11.68 -3.55
C ASN A 51 12.60 -10.59 -4.63
N SER A 52 12.24 -10.87 -5.88
CA SER A 52 12.35 -9.87 -6.96
C SER A 52 11.27 -8.81 -6.83
N GLY A 53 10.05 -9.22 -6.48
CA GLY A 53 8.93 -8.34 -6.14
C GLY A 53 9.26 -7.44 -4.95
N ILE A 54 9.85 -7.97 -3.88
CA ILE A 54 10.30 -7.14 -2.74
C ILE A 54 11.31 -6.08 -3.22
N ARG A 55 12.31 -6.49 -4.02
CA ARG A 55 13.37 -5.58 -4.48
C ARG A 55 12.85 -4.41 -5.30
N GLN A 56 11.83 -4.63 -6.14
CA GLN A 56 11.25 -3.60 -7.01
C GLN A 56 10.76 -2.37 -6.24
N TYR A 57 10.30 -2.58 -5.02
CA TYR A 57 9.62 -1.59 -4.18
C TYR A 57 10.48 -1.02 -3.05
N CYS A 58 11.75 -1.42 -3.00
CA CYS A 58 12.71 -1.03 -1.97
C CYS A 58 13.90 -0.28 -2.57
N SER A 59 14.63 0.43 -1.72
CA SER A 59 16.03 0.73 -1.94
C SER A 59 16.87 -0.55 -1.80
N GLU A 60 18.09 -0.54 -2.34
CA GLU A 60 19.00 -1.69 -2.24
C GLU A 60 19.37 -2.03 -0.79
N SER A 61 19.47 -1.03 0.08
CA SER A 61 19.72 -1.21 1.52
C SER A 61 18.53 -1.86 2.21
N ALA A 62 17.32 -1.32 2.04
CA ALA A 62 16.10 -1.90 2.61
C ALA A 62 15.85 -3.32 2.11
N TYR A 63 16.07 -3.59 0.83
CA TYR A 63 15.92 -4.91 0.25
C TYR A 63 16.82 -5.93 0.96
N ARG A 64 18.11 -5.61 1.14
CA ARG A 64 19.07 -6.49 1.83
C ARG A 64 18.67 -6.71 3.29
N GLU A 65 18.25 -5.66 3.99
CA GLU A 65 17.78 -5.77 5.38
C GLU A 65 16.57 -6.71 5.49
N ILE A 66 15.57 -6.53 4.62
CA ILE A 66 14.36 -7.37 4.60
C ILE A 66 14.75 -8.82 4.33
N VAL A 67 15.44 -9.12 3.22
CA VAL A 67 15.77 -10.50 2.84
C VAL A 67 16.65 -11.18 3.88
N ALA A 68 17.61 -10.46 4.48
CA ALA A 68 18.45 -11.01 5.55
C ALA A 68 17.66 -11.32 6.84
N SER A 69 16.52 -10.66 7.05
CA SER A 69 15.65 -10.90 8.21
C SER A 69 14.66 -12.06 8.00
N ILE A 70 14.44 -12.50 6.75
CA ILE A 70 13.45 -13.56 6.45
C ILE A 70 13.90 -14.89 7.05
N LYS A 71 13.05 -15.45 7.90
CA LYS A 71 13.20 -16.79 8.46
C LYS A 71 12.51 -17.82 7.58
N PRO A 72 12.91 -19.10 7.62
CA PRO A 72 12.19 -20.16 6.92
C PRO A 72 10.72 -20.25 7.38
N PHE A 73 9.81 -20.36 6.42
CA PHE A 73 8.39 -20.66 6.65
C PHE A 73 7.82 -21.45 5.48
N ASP A 74 6.80 -22.27 5.73
CA ASP A 74 6.05 -22.98 4.71
C ASP A 74 4.99 -22.05 4.11
N ARG A 75 4.19 -21.42 4.97
CA ARG A 75 3.15 -20.44 4.64
C ARG A 75 3.23 -19.23 5.56
N ALA A 76 2.93 -18.06 5.01
CA ALA A 76 2.77 -16.81 5.75
C ALA A 76 1.47 -16.12 5.32
N GLU A 77 0.69 -15.70 6.29
CA GLU A 77 -0.50 -14.85 6.14
C GLU A 77 -0.24 -13.59 6.94
N LEU A 78 -0.05 -12.47 6.26
CA LEU A 78 0.28 -11.18 6.83
C LEU A 78 -0.75 -10.19 6.33
N GLU A 79 -1.38 -9.47 7.23
CA GLU A 79 -2.38 -8.46 6.91
C GLU A 79 -1.89 -7.09 7.36
N PHE A 80 -2.00 -6.10 6.49
CA PHE A 80 -1.59 -4.72 6.76
C PHE A 80 -2.82 -3.82 6.83
N THR A 81 -2.86 -2.98 7.87
CA THR A 81 -3.85 -1.94 8.05
C THR A 81 -3.15 -0.58 8.04
N PRO A 82 -3.42 0.27 7.03
CA PRO A 82 -2.96 1.65 7.01
C PRO A 82 -3.37 2.40 8.28
N VAL A 83 -2.43 3.09 8.94
CA VAL A 83 -2.72 3.90 10.14
C VAL A 83 -2.64 5.38 9.81
N LEU A 84 -1.45 5.87 9.50
CA LEU A 84 -1.22 7.29 9.18
C LEU A 84 0.06 7.47 8.38
N VAL A 85 0.21 8.67 7.82
CA VAL A 85 1.44 9.13 7.17
C VAL A 85 1.89 10.43 7.80
N GLU A 86 3.17 10.50 8.17
CA GLU A 86 3.82 11.73 8.60
C GLU A 86 4.81 12.17 7.52
N MET A 87 4.72 13.43 7.11
CA MET A 87 5.70 14.03 6.20
C MET A 87 6.92 14.48 7.01
N GLU A 88 8.11 14.14 6.53
CA GLU A 88 9.38 14.64 7.06
C GLU A 88 10.14 15.41 5.97
N ASN A 89 11.20 16.10 6.36
CA ASN A 89 12.00 16.94 5.45
C ASN A 89 12.54 16.18 4.23
N ASP A 90 12.79 14.87 4.35
CA ASP A 90 13.46 14.05 3.34
C ASP A 90 12.67 12.79 2.92
N GLY A 91 11.38 12.71 3.25
CA GLY A 91 10.55 11.55 2.95
C GLY A 91 9.26 11.53 3.76
N TYR A 92 8.65 10.34 3.86
CA TYR A 92 7.43 10.12 4.63
C TYR A 92 7.59 8.91 5.54
N ARG A 93 7.09 9.01 6.76
CA ARG A 93 6.92 7.86 7.66
C ARG A 93 5.53 7.29 7.47
N LEU A 94 5.49 6.04 7.06
CA LEU A 94 4.27 5.29 6.83
C LEU A 94 4.05 4.32 7.98
N TYR A 95 2.98 4.54 8.74
CA TYR A 95 2.62 3.71 9.88
C TYR A 95 1.60 2.66 9.43
N VAL A 96 1.94 1.39 9.66
CA VAL A 96 1.13 0.25 9.25
C VAL A 96 1.01 -0.70 10.42
N SER A 97 -0.21 -0.89 10.92
CA SER A 97 -0.50 -1.97 11.84
C SER A 97 -0.51 -3.27 11.07
N TRP A 98 0.02 -4.35 11.65
CA TRP A 98 0.06 -5.65 11.00
C TRP A 98 -0.30 -6.77 11.96
N ASN A 99 -0.93 -7.81 11.41
CA ASN A 99 -1.12 -9.10 12.07
C ASN A 99 -0.56 -10.16 11.12
N GLY A 100 0.16 -11.14 11.66
CA GLY A 100 0.76 -12.19 10.88
C GLY A 100 0.59 -13.55 11.52
N LYS A 101 0.47 -14.57 10.68
CA LYS A 101 0.44 -15.98 11.01
C LYS A 101 1.42 -16.70 10.09
N TRP A 102 2.31 -17.49 10.67
CA TRP A 102 3.29 -18.29 9.96
C TRP A 102 3.14 -19.75 10.34
N SER A 103 3.39 -20.64 9.39
CA SER A 103 3.57 -22.06 9.67
C SER A 103 4.95 -22.52 9.21
N TYR A 104 5.60 -23.35 10.03
CA TYR A 104 6.88 -23.96 9.71
C TYR A 104 7.01 -25.33 10.38
N ILE A 105 7.14 -26.39 9.59
CA ILE A 105 7.32 -27.78 10.07
C ILE A 105 6.24 -28.14 11.11
N GLY A 106 4.99 -27.87 10.78
CA GLY A 106 3.82 -28.21 11.61
C GLY A 106 3.62 -27.33 12.85
N ASN A 107 4.49 -26.35 13.10
CA ASN A 107 4.28 -25.35 14.14
C ASN A 107 3.64 -24.10 13.54
N GLU A 108 2.75 -23.46 14.30
CA GLU A 108 2.18 -22.16 13.95
C GLU A 108 2.70 -21.08 14.90
N THR A 109 2.88 -19.88 14.38
CA THR A 109 3.25 -18.69 15.15
C THR A 109 2.40 -17.54 14.68
N GLU A 110 1.85 -16.78 15.63
CA GLU A 110 1.06 -15.59 15.36
C GLU A 110 1.69 -14.40 16.09
N GLU A 111 1.74 -13.26 15.43
CA GLU A 111 2.25 -12.02 16.01
C GLU A 111 1.55 -10.81 15.38
N ARG A 112 1.56 -9.70 16.10
CA ARG A 112 1.06 -8.42 15.58
C ARG A 112 1.96 -7.27 16.02
N GLY A 113 1.88 -6.17 15.30
CA GLY A 113 2.66 -5.00 15.65
C GLY A 113 2.32 -3.77 14.85
N LEU A 114 3.14 -2.74 15.06
CA LEU A 114 3.12 -1.51 14.29
C LEU A 114 4.46 -1.34 13.61
N ALA A 115 4.45 -1.39 12.28
CA ALA A 115 5.60 -1.11 11.45
C ALA A 115 5.64 0.38 11.09
N ILE A 116 6.86 0.92 11.03
CA ILE A 116 7.11 2.28 10.51
C ILE A 116 8.05 2.15 9.32
N PHE A 117 7.56 2.42 8.13
CA PHE A 117 8.36 2.43 6.90
C PHE A 117 8.77 3.86 6.57
N LEU A 118 10.07 4.07 6.34
CA LEU A 118 10.58 5.30 5.76
C LEU A 118 10.44 5.21 4.23
N MET A 119 9.63 6.07 3.64
CA MET A 119 9.34 6.13 2.22
C MET A 119 10.05 7.30 1.56
N LYS A 120 10.77 7.06 0.46
CA LYS A 120 11.46 8.11 -0.32
C LYS A 120 11.26 7.93 -1.82
N GLY A 121 11.55 9.01 -2.55
CA GLY A 121 11.55 9.03 -4.02
C GLY A 121 10.17 9.24 -4.65
N ASN A 122 10.17 9.44 -5.97
CA ASN A 122 8.96 9.50 -6.79
C ASN A 122 9.24 8.72 -8.08
N PRO A 123 8.71 7.48 -8.25
CA PRO A 123 7.71 6.83 -7.40
C PRO A 123 8.24 6.43 -6.01
N PRO A 124 7.35 6.33 -4.99
CA PRO A 124 7.74 6.01 -3.62
C PRO A 124 8.35 4.61 -3.52
N ARG A 125 9.37 4.48 -2.67
CA ARG A 125 10.04 3.21 -2.32
C ARG A 125 10.33 3.15 -0.83
N VAL A 126 10.35 1.94 -0.28
CA VAL A 126 10.80 1.72 1.11
C VAL A 126 12.31 1.92 1.16
N GLU A 127 12.75 2.92 1.92
CA GLU A 127 14.16 3.20 2.19
C GLU A 127 14.67 2.46 3.42
N LYS A 128 13.81 2.27 4.42
CA LYS A 128 14.13 1.57 5.68
C LYS A 128 12.87 1.16 6.43
N ILE A 129 12.96 0.11 7.24
CA ILE A 129 11.96 -0.21 8.27
C ILE A 129 12.51 0.27 9.62
N LEU A 130 11.88 1.28 10.22
CA LEU A 130 12.39 1.91 11.44
C LEU A 130 12.01 1.14 12.70
N ARG A 131 10.86 0.45 12.70
CA ARG A 131 10.34 -0.29 13.85
C ARG A 131 9.42 -1.41 13.39
N GLY A 132 9.36 -2.49 14.18
CA GLY A 132 8.33 -3.51 14.08
C GLY A 132 8.31 -4.22 12.73
N ASN A 133 9.48 -4.65 12.24
CA ASN A 133 9.61 -5.32 10.94
C ASN A 133 8.74 -6.59 10.88
N PRO A 134 7.69 -6.62 10.04
CA PRO A 134 6.78 -7.76 9.95
C PRO A 134 7.37 -8.94 9.19
N PHE A 135 8.50 -8.76 8.50
CA PHE A 135 9.12 -9.77 7.64
C PHE A 135 10.18 -10.62 8.36
N ARG A 136 10.37 -10.41 9.66
CA ARG A 136 11.38 -11.12 10.48
C ARG A 136 10.87 -12.42 11.10
N TYR A 137 9.57 -12.72 10.95
CA TYR A 137 8.88 -13.83 11.60
C TYR A 137 8.74 -15.03 10.66
N PRO A 138 8.57 -16.26 11.18
CA PRO A 138 8.50 -16.62 12.62
C PRO A 138 9.84 -16.42 13.36
N ASP A 139 9.80 -15.95 14.61
CA ASP A 139 10.98 -15.73 15.47
C ASP A 139 11.22 -16.96 16.37
#